data_AF-A0A926AK41-F1
#
_entry.id   AF-A0A926AK41-F1
#
_cell.length_a   1.000
_cell.length_b   1.000
_cell.length_c   1.000
_cell.angle_alpha   90.00
_cell.angle_beta   90.00
_cell.angle_gamma   90.00
#
_symmetry.space_group_name_H-M   'P 1'
#
loop_
_entity.id
_entity.type
_entity.pdbx_description
1 polymer ?
#
loop_
_entity_poly.entity_id
_entity_poly.type
_entity_poly.pdbx_seq_one_letter_code
_entity_poly.pdbx_strand_id
1 'polypeptide(L)'
;PTFPVIVDAGVGTASDVAIAMELGADGVLLNTGIAHAKDPVKMAHAMKHALEAGRLAYQAGRIGKKRYATASSPFEGVISYIPGE
;
A
#
# COMPACT_ATOMS: atom_id res chain seq x y z
N PRO A 1 -21.28 2.90 -6.40
CA PRO A 1 -22.18 3.99 -5.95
C PRO A 1 -22.00 5.19 -6.88
N THR A 2 -22.98 6.09 -6.97
CA THR A 2 -22.91 7.30 -7.82
C THR A 2 -22.41 8.54 -7.06
N PHE A 3 -22.02 8.36 -5.80
CA PHE A 3 -21.52 9.41 -4.91
C PHE A 3 -20.07 9.10 -4.46
N PRO A 4 -19.26 10.13 -4.16
CA PRO A 4 -17.91 9.95 -3.64
C PRO A 4 -17.91 9.28 -2.25
N VAL A 5 -16.92 8.43 -2.02
CA VAL A 5 -16.70 7.74 -0.74
C VAL A 5 -15.39 8.21 -0.13
N ILE A 6 -15.48 8.84 1.05
CA ILE A 6 -14.31 9.28 1.83
C ILE A 6 -14.19 8.38 3.06
N VAL A 7 -13.00 7.80 3.26
CA VAL A 7 -12.68 7.05 4.49
C VAL A 7 -12.28 8.04 5.58
N ASP A 8 -12.95 7.98 6.73
CA ASP A 8 -12.70 8.84 7.88
C ASP A 8 -12.46 7.99 9.13
N ALA A 9 -11.69 8.56 10.07
CA ALA A 9 -11.28 8.00 11.36
C ALA A 9 -10.45 6.69 11.29
N GLY A 10 -9.64 6.46 12.32
CA GLY A 10 -8.86 5.21 12.46
C GLY A 10 -7.57 5.10 11.62
N VAL A 11 -7.23 6.12 10.83
CA VAL A 11 -5.98 6.20 10.06
C VAL A 11 -4.83 6.59 11.00
N GLY A 12 -3.97 5.63 11.32
CA GLY A 12 -2.83 5.82 12.23
C GLY A 12 -1.54 6.16 11.51
N THR A 13 -1.36 5.67 10.28
CA THR A 13 -0.13 5.88 9.51
C THR A 13 -0.37 5.82 7.99
N ALA A 14 0.68 6.07 7.21
CA ALA A 14 0.65 6.14 5.75
C ALA A 14 0.10 4.86 5.09
N SER A 15 0.37 3.67 5.63
CA SER A 15 -0.15 2.41 5.06
C SER A 15 -1.66 2.32 5.05
N ASP A 16 -2.34 2.90 6.05
CA ASP A 16 -3.80 2.86 6.16
C ASP A 16 -4.43 3.71 5.04
N VAL A 17 -3.83 4.87 4.76
CA VAL A 17 -4.21 5.74 3.63
C VAL A 17 -4.03 5.00 2.31
N ALA A 18 -2.87 4.36 2.12
CA ALA A 18 -2.60 3.61 0.89
C ALA A 18 -3.64 2.51 0.66
N ILE A 19 -3.98 1.74 1.71
CA ILE A 19 -5.00 0.67 1.65
C ILE A 19 -6.37 1.25 1.30
N ALA A 20 -6.79 2.35 1.94
CA ALA A 20 -8.07 2.99 1.64
C ALA A 20 -8.18 3.38 0.16
N MET A 21 -7.11 3.98 -0.39
CA MET A 21 -7.07 4.39 -1.78
C MET A 21 -6.98 3.18 -2.74
N GLU A 22 -6.24 2.13 -2.39
CA GLU A 22 -6.18 0.86 -3.16
C GLU A 22 -7.54 0.16 -3.26
N LEU A 23 -8.40 0.32 -2.25
CA LEU A 23 -9.77 -0.21 -2.25
C LEU A 23 -10.74 0.59 -3.11
N GLY A 24 -10.30 1.75 -3.64
CA GLY A 24 -11.10 2.60 -4.51
C GLY A 24 -11.87 3.71 -3.79
N ALA A 25 -11.43 4.11 -2.58
CA ALA A 25 -11.93 5.34 -1.98
C ALA A 25 -11.58 6.56 -2.85
N ASP A 26 -12.44 7.58 -2.80
CA ASP A 26 -12.23 8.85 -3.50
C ASP A 26 -11.34 9.81 -2.70
N GLY A 27 -11.23 9.59 -1.39
CA GLY A 27 -10.35 10.34 -0.52
C GLY A 27 -10.28 9.76 0.89
N VAL A 28 -9.42 10.37 1.71
CA VAL A 28 -9.26 10.03 3.12
C VAL A 28 -9.26 11.32 3.94
N LEU A 29 -10.07 11.35 5.00
CA LEU A 29 -10.09 12.42 6.00
C LEU A 29 -9.34 11.93 7.25
N LEU A 30 -8.38 12.73 7.72
CA LEU A 30 -7.53 12.36 8.86
C LEU A 30 -7.07 13.59 9.64
N ASN A 31 -6.86 13.42 10.94
CA ASN A 31 -6.37 14.46 11.84
C ASN A 31 -5.33 13.91 12.83
N THR A 32 -5.77 13.08 13.79
CA THR A 32 -4.95 12.59 14.91
C THR A 32 -3.65 11.91 14.47
N GLY A 33 -3.69 11.13 13.38
CA GLY A 33 -2.50 10.45 12.84
C GLY A 33 -1.36 11.41 12.44
N ILE A 34 -1.69 12.61 11.96
CA ILE A 34 -0.70 13.68 11.71
C ILE A 34 -0.44 14.48 12.98
N ALA A 35 -1.50 14.98 13.63
CA ALA A 35 -1.39 15.94 14.73
C ALA A 35 -0.63 15.41 15.94
N HIS A 36 -0.73 14.11 16.24
CA HIS A 36 -0.04 13.45 17.36
C HIS A 36 1.25 12.72 16.94
N ALA A 37 1.69 12.83 15.69
CA ALA A 37 2.97 12.27 15.28
C ALA A 37 4.13 13.01 15.97
N LYS A 38 5.25 12.30 16.19
CA LYS A 38 6.48 12.92 16.71
C LYS A 38 7.00 14.04 15.80
N ASP A 39 6.77 13.91 14.50
CA ASP A 39 7.08 14.91 13.47
C ASP A 39 5.84 15.06 12.54
N PRO A 40 4.92 15.98 12.86
CA PRO A 40 3.67 16.14 12.12
C PRO A 40 3.88 16.53 10.66
N VAL A 41 4.86 17.39 10.35
CA VAL A 41 5.11 17.85 8.99
C VAL A 41 5.61 16.68 8.14
N LYS A 42 6.57 15.91 8.65
CA LYS A 42 7.03 14.69 7.95
C LYS A 42 5.91 13.66 7.78
N MET A 43 5.05 13.49 8.79
CA MET A 43 3.90 12.59 8.67
C MET A 43 2.89 13.07 7.62
N ALA A 44 2.63 14.38 7.53
CA ALA A 44 1.76 14.94 6.48
C ALA A 44 2.29 14.63 5.06
N HIS A 45 3.60 14.76 4.85
CA HIS A 45 4.23 14.36 3.59
C HIS A 45 4.08 12.85 3.33
N ALA A 46 4.28 12.01 4.35
CA ALA A 46 4.11 10.56 4.21
C ALA A 46 2.66 10.18 3.84
N MET A 47 1.67 10.78 4.49
CA MET A 47 0.24 10.55 4.20
C MET A 47 -0.12 11.00 2.77
N LYS A 48 0.40 12.15 2.32
CA LYS A 48 0.23 12.62 0.94
C LYS A 48 0.74 11.61 -0.07
N HIS A 49 1.97 11.13 0.11
CA HIS A 49 2.57 10.17 -0.82
C HIS A 49 1.84 8.82 -0.82
N ALA A 50 1.35 8.37 0.35
CA ALA A 50 0.53 7.17 0.42
C ALA A 50 -0.81 7.31 -0.31
N LEU A 51 -1.45 8.48 -0.24
CA LEU A 51 -2.67 8.77 -0.99
C LEU A 51 -2.43 8.69 -2.49
N GLU A 52 -1.36 9.36 -2.97
CA GLU A 52 -0.96 9.35 -4.38
C GLU A 52 -0.62 7.91 -4.85
N ALA A 53 0.20 7.19 -4.09
CA ALA A 53 0.61 5.82 -4.40
C ALA A 53 -0.58 4.86 -4.44
N GLY A 54 -1.46 4.90 -3.45
CA GLY A 54 -2.63 4.03 -3.38
C GLY A 54 -3.63 4.31 -4.51
N ARG A 55 -3.83 5.59 -4.89
CA ARG A 55 -4.70 5.93 -6.01
C ARG A 55 -4.13 5.45 -7.35
N LEU A 56 -2.82 5.61 -7.55
CA LEU A 56 -2.14 5.09 -8.73
C LEU A 56 -2.22 3.55 -8.78
N ALA A 57 -2.05 2.86 -7.65
CA ALA A 57 -2.17 1.41 -7.57
C ALA A 57 -3.59 0.91 -7.89
N TYR A 58 -4.64 1.61 -7.43
CA TYR A 58 -6.02 1.33 -7.81
C TYR A 58 -6.23 1.45 -9.32
N GLN A 59 -5.74 2.54 -9.92
CA GLN A 59 -5.88 2.80 -11.36
C GLN A 59 -5.05 1.82 -12.21
N ALA A 60 -3.88 1.41 -11.74
CA ALA A 60 -3.01 0.48 -12.44
C ALA A 60 -3.55 -0.96 -12.46
N GLY A 61 -4.41 -1.32 -11.50
CA GLY A 61 -4.92 -2.68 -11.35
C GLY A 61 -3.84 -3.63 -10.81
N ARG A 62 -3.80 -3.80 -9.48
CA ARG A 62 -2.86 -4.72 -8.82
C ARG A 62 -2.99 -6.16 -9.33
N ILE A 63 -1.88 -6.91 -9.29
CA ILE A 63 -1.91 -8.36 -9.52
C ILE A 63 -2.85 -9.06 -8.54
N GLY A 64 -3.44 -10.17 -9.00
CA GLY A 64 -4.30 -11.00 -8.16
C GLY A 64 -3.57 -11.56 -6.94
N LYS A 65 -4.21 -11.51 -5.76
CA LYS A 65 -3.68 -12.15 -4.55
C LYS A 65 -3.76 -13.66 -4.71
N LYS A 66 -2.61 -14.35 -4.78
CA LYS A 66 -2.56 -15.82 -4.66
C LYS A 66 -2.74 -16.20 -3.20
N ARG A 67 -3.65 -17.15 -2.90
CA ARG A 67 -3.85 -17.69 -1.53
C ARG A 67 -2.72 -18.60 -1.08
N TYR A 68 -1.97 -19.17 -2.03
CA TYR A 68 -0.85 -20.04 -1.78
C TYR A 68 0.40 -19.44 -2.43
N ALA A 69 1.48 -19.34 -1.65
CA ALA A 69 2.78 -18.97 -2.17
C ALA A 69 3.30 -20.12 -3.03
N THR A 70 2.98 -20.09 -4.33
CA THR A 70 3.82 -20.77 -5.33
C THR A 70 5.04 -19.89 -5.49
N ALA A 71 6.24 -20.46 -5.26
CA ALA A 71 7.49 -19.74 -5.46
C ALA A 71 7.42 -19.00 -6.80
N SER A 72 7.57 -17.68 -6.78
CA SER A 72 7.50 -16.85 -7.99
C SER A 72 8.70 -17.08 -8.91
N SER A 73 9.74 -17.72 -8.37
CA SER A 73 10.92 -18.17 -9.09
C SER A 73 10.76 -19.66 -9.39
N PRO A 74 10.62 -20.07 -10.66
CA PRO A 74 10.83 -21.45 -11.05
C PRO A 74 12.21 -21.92 -10.57
N PHE A 75 12.34 -23.17 -10.14
CA PHE A 75 13.66 -23.81 -9.98
C PHE A 75 14.34 -24.09 -11.34
N GLU A 76 13.67 -23.77 -12.46
CA GLU A 76 14.25 -23.81 -13.80
C GLU A 76 15.38 -22.77 -13.91
N GLY A 77 16.61 -23.25 -14.00
CA GLY A 77 17.81 -22.42 -14.14
C GLY A 77 18.61 -22.20 -12.86
N VAL A 78 18.23 -22.81 -11.72
CA VAL A 78 19.10 -22.79 -10.54
C VAL A 78 20.25 -23.76 -10.79
N ILE A 79 21.49 -23.24 -10.79
CA ILE A 79 22.70 -24.04 -10.92
C ILE A 79 22.75 -24.96 -9.69
N SER A 80 22.43 -26.23 -9.87
CA SER A 80 22.66 -27.25 -8.86
C SER A 80 24.16 -27.35 -8.63
N TYR A 81 24.59 -27.12 -7.39
CA TYR A 81 25.89 -27.44 -6.79
C TYR A 81 26.91 -28.14 -7.70
N ILE A 82 28.05 -27.48 -7.95
CA ILE A 82 29.26 -28.10 -8.49
C ILE A 82 30.05 -28.65 -7.28
N PRO A 83 30.25 -29.98 -7.15
CA PRO A 83 31.09 -30.52 -6.09
C PRO A 83 32.55 -30.15 -6.36
N GLY A 84 33.19 -29.38 -5.48
CA GLY A 84 34.64 -29.11 -5.57
C GLY A 84 35.18 -27.78 -5.04
N GLU A 85 34.34 -26.85 -4.55
CA GLU A 85 34.78 -25.70 -3.73
C GLU A 85 34.18 -25.77 -2.32
#